data_AF-V7IDL6-F1
#
_entry.id   AF-V7IDL6-F1
#
_cell.length_a   1.000
_cell.length_b   1.000
_cell.length_c   1.000
_cell.angle_alpha   90.00
_cell.angle_beta   90.00
_cell.angle_gamma   90.00
#
_symmetry.space_group_name_H-M   'P 1'
#
loop_
_entity.id
_entity.type
_entity.pdbx_description
1 polymer ?
#
loop_
_entity_poly.entity_id
_entity_poly.type
_entity_poly.pdbx_seq_one_letter_code
_entity_poly.pdbx_strand_id
1 'polypeptide(L)'
;MSNSVGCRYVDQAMSSFDAYVHRLQDTAMQQHAFNAALALYRLPAGQCRAVLDKVLAEHSSPSRKLSWNEQERMIYFDAYSPNKAPDPIPVNLNAGK
;
A
#
# COMPACT_ATOMS: atom_id res chain seq x y z
N MET A 1 28.77 0.72 -46.20
CA MET A 1 28.83 -0.04 -44.93
C MET A 1 28.56 0.93 -43.80
N SER A 2 27.36 0.89 -43.22
CA SER A 2 26.89 1.84 -42.20
C SER A 2 27.00 1.20 -40.82
N ASN A 3 27.67 1.87 -39.90
CA ASN A 3 27.99 1.41 -38.55
C ASN A 3 26.81 1.64 -37.60
N SER A 4 25.69 0.96 -37.82
CA SER A 4 24.53 1.00 -36.93
C SER A 4 24.60 -0.11 -35.88
N VAL A 5 25.66 -0.11 -35.06
CA VAL A 5 25.80 -1.05 -33.93
C VAL A 5 25.23 -0.45 -32.63
N GLY A 6 24.93 0.86 -32.63
CA GLY A 6 24.48 1.59 -31.43
C GLY A 6 23.00 1.44 -31.04
N CYS A 7 22.11 0.98 -31.95
CA CYS A 7 20.66 0.96 -31.67
C CYS A 7 20.10 -0.43 -31.34
N ARG A 8 20.93 -1.47 -31.26
CA ARG A 8 20.46 -2.84 -30.97
C ARG A 8 20.52 -3.24 -29.49
N TYR A 9 21.14 -2.42 -28.64
CA TYR A 9 21.39 -2.79 -27.24
C TYR A 9 20.32 -2.35 -26.24
N VAL A 10 19.30 -1.59 -26.67
CA VAL A 10 18.26 -1.10 -25.74
C VAL A 10 17.11 -2.12 -25.58
N ASP A 11 16.95 -3.03 -26.55
CA ASP A 11 15.82 -3.96 -26.59
C ASP A 11 16.00 -5.21 -25.70
N GLN A 12 17.23 -5.43 -25.17
CA GLN A 12 17.60 -6.69 -24.53
C GLN A 12 17.98 -6.59 -23.04
N ALA A 13 17.93 -5.38 -22.45
CA ALA A 13 18.37 -5.16 -21.06
C ALA A 13 17.49 -4.21 -20.23
N MET A 14 16.26 -3.91 -20.66
CA MET A 14 15.30 -3.33 -19.72
C MET A 14 14.73 -4.47 -18.87
N SER A 15 15.37 -4.75 -17.73
CA SER A 15 14.68 -5.44 -16.63
C SER A 15 13.32 -4.79 -16.44
N SER A 16 12.24 -5.57 -16.42
CA SER A 16 10.86 -5.06 -16.43
C SER A 16 10.71 -3.91 -15.43
N PHE A 17 10.60 -2.68 -15.96
CA PHE A 17 10.50 -1.47 -15.13
C PHE A 17 9.25 -1.52 -14.25
N ASP A 18 8.25 -2.29 -14.69
CA ASP A 18 7.04 -2.63 -13.96
C ASP A 18 7.32 -3.19 -12.56
N ALA A 19 8.34 -4.04 -12.41
CA ALA A 19 8.68 -4.59 -11.09
C ALA A 19 9.16 -3.50 -10.12
N TYR A 20 9.86 -2.47 -10.62
CA TYR A 20 10.27 -1.33 -9.81
C TYR A 20 9.07 -0.43 -9.49
N VAL A 21 8.22 -0.14 -10.47
CA VAL A 21 7.02 0.68 -10.30
C VAL A 21 6.07 0.05 -9.28
N HIS A 22 5.83 -1.26 -9.37
CA HIS A 22 4.97 -1.96 -8.42
C HIS A 22 5.49 -1.91 -6.99
N ARG A 23 6.81 -2.05 -6.77
CA ARG A 23 7.39 -1.88 -5.44
C ARG A 23 7.17 -0.47 -4.89
N LEU A 24 7.36 0.55 -5.71
CA LEU A 24 7.15 1.94 -5.30
C LEU A 24 5.68 2.19 -4.92
N GLN A 25 4.75 1.67 -5.71
CA GLN A 25 3.31 1.73 -5.43
C GLN A 25 2.93 0.97 -4.15
N ASP A 26 3.51 -0.22 -3.93
CA ASP A 26 3.30 -1.00 -2.71
C ASP A 26 3.83 -0.25 -1.47
N THR A 27 5.00 0.37 -1.56
CA THR A 27 5.55 1.20 -0.46
C THR A 27 4.68 2.42 -0.19
N ALA A 28 4.13 3.06 -1.22
CA ALA A 28 3.17 4.14 -1.03
C ALA A 28 1.91 3.63 -0.30
N MET A 29 1.36 2.48 -0.69
CA MET A 29 0.21 1.87 0.00
C MET A 29 0.49 1.53 1.46
N GLN A 30 1.69 1.06 1.78
CA GLN A 30 2.11 0.85 3.18
C GLN A 30 2.10 2.16 3.97
N GLN A 31 2.61 3.24 3.40
CA GLN A 31 2.58 4.56 4.03
C GLN A 31 1.15 5.05 4.27
N HIS A 32 0.26 4.85 3.29
CA HIS A 32 -1.16 5.14 3.41
C HIS A 32 -1.82 4.36 4.55
N ALA A 33 -1.60 3.05 4.63
CA ALA A 33 -2.11 2.19 5.69
C ALA A 33 -1.57 2.60 7.07
N PHE A 34 -0.28 2.96 7.15
CA PHE A 34 0.33 3.42 8.39
C PHE A 34 -0.24 4.77 8.87
N ASN A 35 -0.46 5.71 7.95
CA ASN A 35 -1.08 6.99 8.27
C ASN A 35 -2.52 6.82 8.76
N ALA A 36 -3.28 5.90 8.15
CA ALA A 36 -4.62 5.54 8.63
C ALA A 36 -4.57 4.94 10.04
N ALA A 37 -3.65 4.00 10.29
CA ALA A 37 -3.44 3.44 11.63
C ALA A 37 -3.11 4.51 12.68
N LEU A 38 -2.23 5.47 12.32
CA LEU A 38 -1.86 6.57 13.20
C LEU A 38 -3.03 7.52 13.48
N ALA A 39 -3.86 7.81 12.48
CA ALA A 39 -5.07 8.60 12.65
C ALA A 39 -6.06 7.93 13.61
N LEU A 40 -6.23 6.61 13.50
CA LEU A 40 -7.05 5.83 14.43
C LEU A 40 -6.46 5.80 15.84
N TYR A 41 -5.14 5.65 15.99
CA TYR A 41 -4.48 5.60 17.30
C TYR A 41 -4.62 6.90 18.09
N ARG A 42 -4.76 8.04 17.41
CA ARG A 42 -4.95 9.35 18.04
C ARG A 42 -6.35 9.54 18.63
N LEU A 43 -7.29 8.67 18.31
CA LEU A 43 -8.68 8.80 18.75
C LEU A 43 -8.93 8.03 20.05
N PRO A 44 -9.92 8.47 20.86
CA PRO A 44 -10.37 7.70 22.00
C PRO A 44 -10.92 6.34 21.56
N ALA A 45 -10.65 5.28 22.33
CA ALA A 45 -11.02 3.90 21.99
C ALA A 45 -12.51 3.68 21.64
N GLY A 46 -13.41 4.48 22.21
CA GLY A 46 -14.85 4.41 21.90
C GLY A 46 -15.26 5.01 20.55
N GLN A 47 -14.37 5.78 19.90
CA GLN A 47 -14.66 6.50 18.65
C GLN A 47 -13.93 5.90 17.44
N CYS A 48 -12.83 5.17 17.65
CA CYS A 48 -12.02 4.58 16.59
C CYS A 48 -12.84 3.74 15.60
N ARG A 49 -13.74 2.89 16.11
CA ARG A 49 -14.57 2.03 15.27
C ARG A 49 -15.60 2.82 14.45
N ALA A 50 -16.18 3.87 15.04
CA ALA A 50 -17.22 4.67 14.38
C ALA A 50 -16.68 5.49 13.20
N VAL A 51 -15.40 5.87 13.23
CA VAL A 51 -14.77 6.65 12.14
C VAL A 51 -13.91 5.79 11.21
N LEU A 52 -13.79 4.49 11.47
CA LEU A 52 -12.84 3.63 10.77
C LEU A 52 -12.99 3.72 9.25
N ASP A 53 -14.20 3.49 8.75
CA ASP A 53 -14.44 3.44 7.30
C ASP A 53 -14.11 4.78 6.63
N LYS A 54 -14.35 5.89 7.35
CA LYS A 54 -13.99 7.23 6.87
C LYS A 54 -12.47 7.38 6.78
N VAL A 55 -11.73 7.00 7.83
CA VAL A 55 -10.27 7.09 7.88
C VAL A 55 -9.63 6.21 6.80
N LEU A 56 -10.14 4.99 6.59
CA LEU A 56 -9.67 4.11 5.54
C LEU A 56 -9.93 4.70 4.15
N ALA A 57 -11.11 5.28 3.91
CA ALA A 57 -11.42 5.92 2.64
C ALA A 57 -10.56 7.16 2.37
N GLU A 58 -10.30 7.98 3.39
CA GLU A 58 -9.50 9.21 3.27
C GLU A 58 -8.03 8.93 2.94
N HIS A 59 -7.47 7.86 3.51
CA HIS A 59 -6.09 7.46 3.26
C HIS A 59 -5.93 6.43 2.14
N SER A 60 -7.01 6.00 1.49
CA SER A 60 -6.92 5.13 0.32
C SER A 60 -6.31 5.84 -0.88
N SER A 61 -5.77 5.07 -1.83
CA SER A 61 -5.34 5.62 -3.13
C SER A 61 -6.49 5.54 -4.15
N PRO A 62 -6.46 6.34 -5.23
CA PRO A 62 -7.45 6.23 -6.30
C PRO A 62 -7.54 4.83 -6.94
N SER A 63 -6.42 4.11 -6.98
CA SER A 63 -6.31 2.81 -7.67
C SER A 63 -6.52 1.59 -6.75
N ARG A 64 -6.31 1.75 -5.44
CA ARG A 64 -6.39 0.69 -4.42
C ARG A 64 -6.91 1.23 -3.10
N LYS A 65 -7.88 0.52 -2.52
CA LYS A 65 -8.53 0.86 -1.26
C LYS A 65 -7.87 0.15 -0.08
N LEU A 66 -7.85 0.82 1.06
CA LEU A 66 -7.56 0.20 2.35
C LEU A 66 -8.81 -0.53 2.85
N SER A 67 -8.64 -1.71 3.43
CA SER A 67 -9.71 -2.52 4.01
C SER A 67 -9.36 -2.91 5.44
N TRP A 68 -10.39 -3.21 6.24
CA TRP A 68 -10.22 -3.67 7.60
C TRP A 68 -10.50 -5.16 7.70
N ASN A 69 -9.56 -5.90 8.30
CA ASN A 69 -9.81 -7.28 8.72
C ASN A 69 -10.14 -7.30 10.23
N GLU A 70 -11.38 -7.63 10.56
CA GLU A 70 -11.85 -7.72 11.95
C GLU A 70 -11.20 -8.85 12.74
N GLN A 71 -10.93 -9.98 12.09
CA GLN A 71 -10.44 -11.21 12.74
C GLN A 71 -8.98 -11.01 13.19
N GLU A 72 -8.17 -10.43 12.32
CA GLU A 72 -6.74 -10.22 12.56
C GLU A 72 -6.43 -8.84 13.15
N ARG A 73 -7.42 -7.94 13.16
CA ARG A 73 -7.31 -6.55 13.60
C ARG A 73 -6.21 -5.79 12.85
N MET A 74 -6.24 -5.89 11.53
CA MET A 74 -5.24 -5.29 10.66
C MET A 74 -5.88 -4.50 9.51
N ILE A 75 -5.17 -3.46 9.08
CA ILE A 75 -5.46 -2.74 7.84
C ILE A 75 -4.77 -3.48 6.69
N TYR A 76 -5.55 -3.80 5.66
CA TYR A 76 -5.17 -4.53 4.47
C TYR A 76 -5.25 -3.65 3.22
N PHE A 77 -4.53 -4.06 2.18
CA PHE A 77 -4.61 -3.50 0.83
C PHE A 77 -4.11 -4.55 -0.17
N ASP A 78 -4.53 -4.49 -1.43
CA ASP A 78 -3.99 -5.40 -2.45
C ASP A 78 -2.64 -4.89 -2.98
N ALA A 79 -1.65 -5.78 -3.06
CA ALA A 79 -0.35 -5.46 -3.64
C ALA A 79 -0.46 -5.28 -5.17
N TYR A 80 0.35 -4.36 -5.70
CA TYR A 80 0.59 -4.20 -7.12
C TYR A 80 1.53 -5.28 -7.66
N SER A 81 2.51 -5.70 -6.86
CA SER A 81 3.48 -6.71 -7.27
C SER A 81 2.81 -8.09 -7.36
N PRO A 82 2.80 -8.76 -8.53
CA PRO A 82 2.28 -10.11 -8.64
C PRO A 82 3.14 -11.05 -7.79
N ASN A 83 2.51 -11.87 -6.95
CA ASN A 83 3.13 -12.80 -6.00
C ASN A 83 3.76 -12.17 -4.75
N LYS A 84 3.54 -10.89 -4.47
CA LYS A 84 3.85 -10.32 -3.16
C LYS A 84 2.60 -10.32 -2.29
N ALA A 85 2.68 -10.91 -1.09
CA ALA A 85 1.66 -10.70 -0.08
C ALA A 85 1.73 -9.23 0.39
N PRO A 86 0.59 -8.54 0.54
CA PRO A 86 0.56 -7.25 1.20
C PRO A 86 1.16 -7.39 2.60
N ASP A 87 1.85 -6.35 3.07
CA ASP A 87 2.33 -6.29 4.45
C ASP A 87 1.28 -5.51 5.27
N PRO A 88 0.36 -6.19 5.98
CA PRO A 88 -0.74 -5.53 6.67
C PRO A 88 -0.25 -4.78 7.91
N ILE A 89 -0.99 -3.73 8.30
CA ILE A 89 -0.64 -2.90 9.47
C ILE A 89 -1.54 -3.28 10.64
N PRO A 90 -1.00 -3.77 11.77
CA PRO A 90 -1.79 -4.08 12.96
C PRO A 90 -2.30 -2.80 13.62
N VAL A 91 -3.59 -2.78 13.98
CA VAL A 91 -4.21 -1.65 14.68
C VAL A 91 -5.07 -2.16 15.83
N ASN A 92 -4.85 -1.61 17.02
CA ASN A 92 -5.74 -1.86 18.15
C ASN A 92 -6.82 -0.77 18.22
N LEU A 93 -8.02 -1.08 17.71
CA LEU A 93 -9.15 -0.15 17.74
C LEU A 93 -9.72 0.11 19.15
N ASN A 94 -9.34 -0.72 20.14
CA ASN A 94 -9.79 -0.61 21.53
C ASN A 94 -8.66 -0.17 22.48
N ALA A 95 -7.53 0.31 21.95
CA ALA A 95 -6.43 0.82 22.78
C ALA A 95 -6.85 2.15 23.42
N GLY A 96 -7.64 2.06 24.49
CA GLY A 96 -7.91 3.15 25.42
C GLY A 96 -6.89 3.03 26.54
N LYS A 97 -6.25 4.15 26.84
CA LYS A 97 -5.38 4.30 28.02
C LYS A 97 -6.20 4.14 29.30
#